data_AF-A0A1B1PSE5-F1
#
_entry.id   AF-A0A1B1PSE5-F1
#
_cell.length_a   1.000
_cell.length_b   1.000
_cell.length_c   1.000
_cell.angle_alpha   90.00
_cell.angle_beta   90.00
_cell.angle_gamma   90.00
#
_symmetry.space_group_name_H-M   'P 1'
#
loop_
_entity.id
_entity.type
_entity.pdbx_description
1 polymer ?
#
loop_
_entity_poly.entity_id
_entity_poly.type
_entity_poly.pdbx_seq_one_letter_code
_entity_poly.pdbx_strand_id
1 'polypeptide(L)' 'MKKLALAAALAASATSAMAGSYAKDDVVMEPVVVVEETQASSSSAGIVIPLILLAVVAAAASTD' A
#
# COMPACT_ATOMS: atom_id res chain seq x y z
N MET A 1 4.62 -9.27 27.38
CA MET A 1 4.03 -10.38 26.59
C MET A 1 2.89 -9.96 25.68
N LYS A 2 1.97 -9.06 26.10
CA LYS A 2 0.87 -8.57 25.23
C LYS A 2 1.32 -7.65 24.09
N LYS A 3 2.40 -6.89 24.30
CA LYS A 3 2.97 -5.96 23.29
C LYS A 3 3.54 -6.68 22.06
N LEU A 4 4.06 -7.90 22.25
CA LEU A 4 4.60 -8.71 21.16
C LEU A 4 3.49 -9.33 20.31
N ALA A 5 2.39 -9.74 20.94
CA ALA A 5 1.22 -10.25 20.22
C ALA A 5 0.59 -9.19 19.31
N LEU A 6 0.50 -7.94 19.77
CA LEU A 6 -0.03 -6.83 18.99
C LEU A 6 0.93 -6.42 17.86
N ALA A 7 2.23 -6.40 18.12
CA ALA A 7 3.25 -6.17 17.08
C ALA A 7 3.23 -7.26 16.00
N ALA A 8 3.08 -8.53 16.39
CA ALA A 8 2.97 -9.64 15.46
C ALA A 8 1.69 -9.57 14.61
N ALA A 9 0.54 -9.22 15.22
CA ALA A 9 -0.71 -9.03 14.50
C ALA A 9 -0.62 -7.88 13.48
N LEU A 10 0.01 -6.76 13.86
CA LEU A 10 0.20 -5.62 12.97
C LEU A 10 1.16 -5.96 11.81
N ALA A 11 2.27 -6.64 12.10
CA ALA A 11 3.22 -7.09 11.08
C ALA A 11 2.58 -8.10 10.11
N ALA A 12 1.77 -9.03 10.61
CA ALA A 12 1.04 -9.98 9.77
C ALA A 12 0.00 -9.28 8.87
N SER A 13 -0.69 -8.25 9.39
CA SER A 13 -1.64 -7.47 8.58
C SER A 13 -0.99 -6.60 7.50
N ALA A 14 0.28 -6.21 7.70
CA ALA A 14 1.02 -5.36 6.77
C ALA A 14 1.53 -6.10 5.53
N THR A 15 1.43 -7.43 5.48
CA THR A 15 1.96 -8.24 4.37
C THR A 15 1.27 -7.95 3.02
N SER A 16 0.06 -7.39 3.01
CA SER A 16 -0.67 -7.01 1.80
C SER A 16 -0.26 -5.64 1.24
N ALA A 17 0.49 -4.84 2.00
CA ALA A 17 0.98 -3.53 1.57
C ALA A 17 2.36 -3.58 0.88
N MET A 18 3.01 -4.74 0.86
CA MET A 18 4.23 -4.93 0.06
C MET A 18 3.85 -5.16 -1.39
N ALA A 19 4.16 -4.18 -2.23
CA ALA A 19 4.10 -4.29 -3.69
C ALA A 19 4.96 -5.50 -4.11
N GLY A 20 4.29 -6.61 -4.44
CA GLY A 20 4.94 -7.85 -4.87
C GLY A 20 5.93 -7.56 -5.99
N SER A 21 7.16 -8.03 -5.83
CA SER A 21 8.20 -7.93 -6.86
C SER A 21 7.63 -8.45 -8.18
N TYR A 22 7.60 -7.59 -9.20
CA TYR A 22 7.26 -8.00 -10.55
C TYR A 22 8.12 -9.21 -10.92
N ALA A 23 7.48 -10.30 -11.34
CA ALA A 23 8.18 -11.40 -11.99
C ALA A 23 8.81 -10.82 -13.26
N LYS A 24 10.13 -10.67 -13.25
CA LYS A 24 10.88 -9.91 -14.26
C LYS A 24 10.93 -10.62 -15.62
N ASP A 25 10.57 -11.89 -15.68
CA ASP A 25 10.93 -12.75 -16.81
C ASP A 25 9.85 -12.98 -17.88
N ASP A 26 8.58 -12.56 -17.69
CA ASP A 26 7.50 -12.88 -18.65
C ASP A 26 6.66 -11.66 -19.10
N VAL A 27 7.29 -10.51 -19.36
CA VAL A 27 6.59 -9.36 -19.96
C VAL A 27 7.09 -9.11 -21.37
N VAL A 28 6.68 -9.96 -22.32
CA VAL A 28 6.74 -9.64 -23.74
C VAL A 28 5.53 -8.76 -24.05
N MET A 29 5.72 -7.44 -23.92
CA MET A 29 4.68 -6.48 -24.27
C MET A 29 4.71 -6.24 -25.79
N GLU A 30 3.68 -6.69 -26.51
CA GLU A 30 3.38 -6.16 -27.84
C GLU A 30 3.12 -4.65 -27.70
N PRO A 31 3.54 -3.78 -28.64
CA PRO A 31 3.42 -2.34 -28.48
C PRO A 31 1.94 -1.96 -28.39
N VAL A 32 1.46 -1.76 -27.17
CA VAL A 32 0.13 -1.21 -26.90
C VAL A 32 0.10 0.18 -27.53
N VAL A 33 -0.79 0.35 -28.50
CA VAL A 33 -1.20 1.67 -28.99
C VAL A 33 -1.57 2.47 -27.75
N VAL A 34 -0.75 3.47 -27.45
CA VAL A 34 -0.78 4.28 -26.24
C VAL A 34 -2.21 4.70 -25.89
N VAL A 35 -2.85 3.92 -25.02
CA VAL A 35 -3.93 4.42 -24.17
C VAL A 35 -3.26 4.57 -22.82
N GLU A 36 -3.11 5.82 -22.41
CA GLU A 36 -2.45 6.26 -21.19
C GLU A 36 -3.17 5.75 -19.92
N GLU A 37 -3.17 4.45 -19.66
CA GLU A 37 -3.57 3.88 -18.36
C GLU A 37 -2.40 3.81 -17.37
N THR A 38 -1.28 4.48 -17.65
CA THR A 38 -0.13 4.53 -16.73
C THR A 38 -0.30 5.53 -15.58
N GLN A 39 -1.43 6.25 -15.49
CA GLN A 39 -1.63 7.24 -14.43
C GLN A 39 -1.88 6.66 -13.02
N ALA A 40 -2.19 5.36 -12.89
CA ALA A 40 -2.54 4.78 -11.58
C ALA A 40 -1.38 4.07 -10.84
N SER A 41 -0.22 3.87 -11.48
CA SER A 41 0.95 3.20 -10.88
C SER A 41 2.02 4.21 -10.49
N SER A 42 1.65 5.27 -9.76
CA SER A 42 2.59 6.23 -9.18
C SER A 42 2.56 6.14 -7.66
N SER A 43 3.72 6.21 -7.00
CA SER A 43 3.83 6.18 -5.53
C SER A 43 2.99 7.25 -4.82
N SER A 44 2.60 8.31 -5.54
CA SER A 44 1.67 9.36 -5.12
C SER A 44 0.20 8.91 -5.05
N ALA A 45 -0.25 7.99 -5.90
CA ALA A 45 -1.62 7.47 -5.86
C ALA A 45 -1.81 6.49 -4.69
N GLY A 46 -0.77 5.70 -4.37
CA GLY A 46 -0.80 4.75 -3.25
C GLY A 46 -0.70 5.39 -1.86
N ILE A 47 -0.30 6.66 -1.74
CA ILE A 47 -0.10 7.34 -0.45
C ILE A 47 -1.37 7.99 0.11
N VAL A 48 -2.40 8.19 -0.72
CA VAL A 48 -3.66 8.83 -0.30
C VAL A 48 -4.38 7.99 0.77
N ILE A 49 -4.48 6.68 0.53
CA ILE A 49 -5.12 5.74 1.46
C ILE A 49 -4.42 5.71 2.84
N PRO A 50 -3.08 5.52 2.97
CA PRO A 50 -2.42 5.51 4.27
C PRO A 50 -2.47 6.87 4.98
N LEU A 51 -2.41 8.00 4.25
CA LEU A 51 -2.56 9.33 4.86
C LEU A 51 -3.95 9.52 5.48
N ILE A 52 -5.01 9.11 4.79
CA ILE A 52 -6.39 9.15 5.32
C ILE A 52 -6.49 8.28 6.58
N LEU A 53 -5.94 7.07 6.55
CA LEU A 53 -5.94 6.16 7.69
C LEU A 53 -5.23 6.76 8.91
N LEU A 54 -4.08 7.40 8.69
CA LEU A 54 -3.30 8.07 9.74
C LEU A 54 -4.05 9.27 10.32
N ALA A 55 -4.74 10.06 9.48
CA ALA A 55 -5.58 11.17 9.93
C ALA A 55 -6.77 10.70 10.79
N VAL A 56 -7.42 9.59 10.43
CA VAL A 56 -8.52 9.01 11.22
C VAL A 56 -8.01 8.53 12.59
N VAL A 57 -6.86 7.86 12.63
CA VAL A 57 -6.23 7.43 13.90
C VAL A 57 -5.86 8.64 14.75
N ALA A 58 -5.29 9.69 14.16
CA ALA A 58 -4.93 10.92 14.87
C ALA A 58 -6.17 11.61 15.45
N ALA A 59 -7.25 11.73 14.69
CA ALA A 59 -8.51 12.31 15.16
C ALA A 59 -9.15 11.50 16.31
N ALA A 60 -9.11 10.17 16.21
CA ALA A 60 -9.60 9.30 17.28
C ALA A 60 -8.74 9.41 18.56
N ALA A 61 -7.42 9.59 18.41
CA ALA A 61 -6.49 9.75 19.53
C ALA A 61 -6.48 11.17 20.13
N SER A 62 -6.91 12.20 19.39
CA SER A 62 -6.97 13.59 19.85
C SER A 62 -8.28 13.94 20.55
N THR A 63 -9.23 13.01 20.64
CA THR A 63 -10.47 13.19 21.39
C THR A 63 -10.19 12.86 22.86
N ASP A 64 -9.99 13.92 23.65
CA ASP A 64 -10.07 13.94 25.11
C ASP A 64 -11.46 14.48 25.52
#